data_AF-A0AAU3TDM0-F1
#
_entry.id   AF-A0AAU3TDM0-F1
#
_cell.length_a   1.000
_cell.length_b   1.000
_cell.length_c   1.000
_cell.angle_alpha   90.00
_cell.angle_beta   90.00
_cell.angle_gamma   90.00
#
_symmetry.space_group_name_H-M   'P 1'
#
loop_
_entity.id
_entity.type
_entity.pdbx_description
1 polymer ?
#
loop_
_entity_poly.entity_id
_entity_poly.type
_entity_poly.pdbx_seq_one_letter_code
_entity_poly.pdbx_strand_id
1 'polypeptide(L)'
;MSGAAARGRWRPQRVAWTVAAALSAVLVVAPAVWQGWAYTSTEHGTLSGASGERTVSAVEIEAGGADVRVTPRSDRQVVYQADLRWSLTAPRIEESWLGDTLKLTPRCPAAGALVESGLGCSVDLDVTVPAGIPVKVTAGSGTVSVSGLAGPVDAEVGGGQLRLSALRGPLRASVGSGSLEASGLTSPQADIRAGAGSAVARFAAPPDRVTARAGAGSLRLTVPTATRFRVTAGAGTGRCDVEPGLHDPAAPGRLDISAESGHAEAGY
;
A
#
# COMPACT_ATOMS: atom_id res chain seq x y z
N MET A 1 14.32 89.93 -10.95
CA MET A 1 14.36 88.48 -11.23
C MET A 1 13.49 87.78 -10.20
N SER A 2 12.27 87.41 -10.57
CA SER A 2 11.40 86.55 -9.74
C SER A 2 10.63 85.63 -10.67
N GLY A 3 11.02 84.35 -10.69
CA GLY A 3 10.25 83.27 -11.30
C GLY A 3 9.22 82.76 -10.30
N ALA A 4 7.94 82.76 -10.69
CA ALA A 4 6.87 82.16 -9.90
C ALA A 4 6.45 80.82 -10.53
N ALA A 5 6.54 79.77 -9.71
CA ALA A 5 6.31 78.37 -10.05
C ALA A 5 4.85 78.06 -10.38
N ALA A 6 4.63 77.33 -11.48
CA ALA A 6 3.34 76.74 -11.83
C ALA A 6 3.09 75.48 -10.97
N ARG A 7 2.08 75.53 -10.09
CA ARG A 7 1.62 74.37 -9.32
C ARG A 7 0.68 73.53 -10.19
N GLY A 8 1.15 72.36 -10.61
CA GLY A 8 0.34 71.38 -11.35
C GLY A 8 -0.80 70.81 -10.49
N ARG A 9 -2.04 71.00 -10.95
CA ARG A 9 -3.25 70.41 -10.33
C ARG A 9 -3.27 68.90 -10.56
N TRP A 10 -3.10 68.12 -9.49
CA TRP A 10 -3.24 66.67 -9.46
C TRP A 10 -4.72 66.27 -9.68
N ARG A 11 -5.02 65.40 -10.66
CA ARG A 11 -6.39 64.97 -11.01
C ARG A 11 -6.76 63.66 -10.27
N PRO A 12 -7.62 63.69 -9.24
CA PRO A 12 -7.88 62.54 -8.36
C PRO A 12 -8.58 61.34 -9.05
N GLN A 13 -9.30 61.57 -10.16
CA GLN A 13 -9.97 60.50 -10.90
C GLN A 13 -9.01 59.51 -11.58
N ARG A 14 -7.82 59.97 -12.02
CA ARG A 14 -6.82 59.07 -12.61
C ARG A 14 -6.17 58.16 -11.57
N VAL A 15 -6.11 58.64 -10.32
CA VAL A 15 -5.60 57.87 -9.18
C VAL A 15 -6.62 56.80 -8.77
N ALA A 16 -7.90 57.13 -8.75
CA ALA A 16 -8.95 56.15 -8.43
C ALA A 16 -9.01 54.97 -9.42
N TRP A 17 -8.90 55.24 -10.72
CA TRP A 17 -8.89 54.19 -11.75
C TRP A 17 -7.65 53.30 -11.71
N THR A 18 -6.49 53.87 -11.40
CA THR A 18 -5.25 53.09 -11.25
C THR A 18 -5.27 52.22 -10.00
N VAL A 19 -5.85 52.69 -8.90
CA VAL A 19 -6.04 51.89 -7.68
C VAL A 19 -7.04 50.75 -7.91
N ALA A 20 -8.15 51.00 -8.59
CA ALA A 20 -9.14 49.97 -8.89
C ALA A 20 -8.59 48.86 -9.83
N ALA A 21 -7.83 49.25 -10.86
CA ALA A 21 -7.15 48.32 -11.76
C ALA A 21 -6.05 47.51 -11.02
N ALA A 22 -5.31 48.14 -10.11
CA ALA A 22 -4.32 47.46 -9.29
C ALA A 22 -4.95 46.45 -8.33
N LEU A 23 -6.05 46.81 -7.67
CA LEU A 23 -6.77 45.91 -6.75
C LEU A 23 -7.35 44.70 -7.48
N SER A 24 -7.95 44.89 -8.65
CA SER A 24 -8.50 43.79 -9.47
C SER A 24 -7.39 42.90 -10.05
N ALA A 25 -6.26 43.46 -10.46
CA ALA A 25 -5.09 42.68 -10.85
C ALA A 25 -4.55 41.83 -9.68
N VAL A 26 -4.44 42.39 -8.47
CA VAL A 26 -4.02 41.63 -7.28
C VAL A 26 -5.00 40.50 -6.96
N LEU A 27 -6.32 40.75 -7.04
CA LEU A 27 -7.33 39.77 -6.66
C LEU A 27 -7.45 38.58 -7.62
N VAL A 28 -6.99 38.72 -8.87
CA VAL A 28 -6.99 37.64 -9.88
C VAL A 28 -5.61 37.00 -10.03
N VAL A 29 -4.56 37.81 -10.07
CA VAL A 29 -3.19 37.33 -10.28
C VAL A 29 -2.65 36.68 -8.99
N ALA A 30 -2.94 37.21 -7.81
CA ALA A 30 -2.41 36.63 -6.57
C ALA A 30 -2.94 35.21 -6.32
N PRO A 31 -4.24 34.89 -6.50
CA PRO A 31 -4.71 33.50 -6.38
C PRO A 31 -4.16 32.58 -7.47
N ALA A 32 -4.04 33.05 -8.71
CA ALA A 32 -3.49 32.24 -9.80
C ALA A 32 -2.00 31.94 -9.61
N VAL A 33 -1.23 32.94 -9.18
CA VAL A 33 0.18 32.78 -8.81
C VAL A 33 0.30 31.91 -7.57
N TRP A 34 -0.56 32.09 -6.56
CA TRP A 34 -0.58 31.25 -5.36
C TRP A 34 -0.93 29.80 -5.68
N GLN A 35 -1.91 29.56 -6.55
CA GLN A 35 -2.28 28.22 -7.00
C GLN A 35 -1.16 27.58 -7.83
N GLY A 36 -0.51 28.36 -8.71
CA GLY A 36 0.66 27.88 -9.45
C GLY A 36 1.85 27.58 -8.54
N TRP A 37 2.10 28.41 -7.52
CA TRP A 37 3.18 28.23 -6.56
C TRP A 37 2.93 27.04 -5.62
N ALA A 38 1.70 26.90 -5.13
CA ALA A 38 1.27 25.78 -4.30
C ALA A 38 1.27 24.44 -5.07
N TYR A 39 0.98 24.46 -6.38
CA TYR A 39 1.07 23.26 -7.21
C TYR A 39 2.53 22.89 -7.53
N THR A 40 3.42 23.88 -7.61
CA THR A 40 4.86 23.66 -7.87
C THR A 40 5.67 23.34 -6.62
N SER A 41 5.13 23.59 -5.41
CA SER A 41 5.82 23.29 -4.14
C SER A 41 5.64 21.84 -3.69
N THR A 42 5.68 20.87 -4.61
CA THR A 42 5.87 19.47 -4.21
C THR A 42 7.37 19.22 -4.14
N GLU A 43 7.88 19.07 -2.94
CA GLU A 43 9.26 18.68 -2.72
C GLU A 43 9.40 17.18 -2.88
N HIS A 44 10.56 16.77 -3.38
CA HIS A 44 10.94 15.39 -3.57
C HIS A 44 12.18 15.11 -2.74
N GLY A 45 12.26 13.92 -2.17
CA GLY A 45 13.41 13.46 -1.41
C GLY A 45 13.59 11.97 -1.58
N THR A 46 14.82 11.51 -1.33
CA THR A 46 15.12 10.09 -1.26
C THR A 46 15.73 9.79 0.10
N LEU A 47 15.26 8.73 0.75
CA LEU A 47 15.89 8.17 1.93
C LEU A 47 16.36 6.77 1.59
N SER A 48 17.50 6.38 2.12
CA SER A 48 17.98 5.00 2.01
C SER A 48 18.61 4.60 3.32
N GLY A 49 18.52 3.31 3.63
CA GLY A 49 19.15 2.75 4.80
C GLY A 49 19.33 1.24 4.66
N ALA A 50 20.11 0.69 5.57
CA ALA A 50 20.46 -0.72 5.59
C ALA A 50 20.54 -1.23 7.02
N SER A 51 20.33 -2.52 7.22
CA SER A 51 20.51 -3.19 8.52
C SER A 51 21.96 -3.13 9.03
N GLY A 52 22.92 -2.72 8.18
CA GLY A 52 24.33 -2.66 8.49
C GLY A 52 24.90 -4.05 8.79
N GLU A 53 25.68 -4.16 9.86
CA GLU A 53 26.28 -5.42 10.32
C GLU A 53 25.31 -6.29 11.15
N ARG A 54 24.12 -5.79 11.48
CA ARG A 54 23.16 -6.54 12.29
C ARG A 54 22.47 -7.61 11.45
N THR A 55 22.41 -8.82 11.97
CA THR A 55 21.63 -9.91 11.39
C THR A 55 20.15 -9.66 11.61
N VAL A 56 19.39 -9.60 10.52
CA VAL A 56 17.94 -9.45 10.58
C VAL A 56 17.29 -10.83 10.50
N SER A 57 16.54 -11.20 11.53
CA SER A 57 15.81 -12.47 11.57
C SER A 57 14.36 -12.32 11.13
N ALA A 58 13.79 -11.11 11.17
CA ALA A 58 12.44 -10.80 10.71
C ALA A 58 12.31 -9.33 10.30
N VAL A 59 11.39 -9.03 9.39
CA VAL A 59 11.08 -7.65 8.98
C VAL A 59 9.60 -7.38 9.18
N GLU A 60 9.28 -6.26 9.83
CA GLU A 60 7.91 -5.77 10.01
C GLU A 60 7.79 -4.36 9.40
N ILE A 61 6.81 -4.16 8.53
CA ILE A 61 6.58 -2.88 7.85
C ILE A 61 5.16 -2.41 8.14
N GLU A 62 5.02 -1.28 8.83
CA GLU A 62 3.73 -0.62 9.07
C GLU A 62 3.63 0.60 8.16
N ALA A 63 3.12 0.38 6.95
CA ALA A 63 3.14 1.34 5.85
C ALA A 63 2.10 2.46 6.00
N GLY A 64 0.98 2.20 6.68
CA GLY A 64 -0.14 3.14 6.71
C GLY A 64 -0.66 3.43 5.28
N GLY A 65 -0.49 4.65 4.79
CA GLY A 65 -0.88 5.04 3.43
C GLY A 65 0.19 4.84 2.36
N ALA A 66 1.40 4.38 2.73
CA ALA A 66 2.54 4.27 1.83
C ALA A 66 2.43 3.09 0.86
N ASP A 67 3.05 3.24 -0.32
CA ASP A 67 3.25 2.15 -1.26
C ASP A 67 4.52 1.38 -0.86
N VAL A 68 4.46 0.05 -0.83
CA VAL A 68 5.56 -0.80 -0.38
C VAL A 68 5.83 -1.89 -1.40
N ARG A 69 7.09 -2.06 -1.78
CA ARG A 69 7.54 -3.17 -2.61
C ARG A 69 8.62 -3.95 -1.88
N VAL A 70 8.35 -5.23 -1.64
CA VAL A 70 9.29 -6.16 -1.00
C VAL A 70 9.81 -7.16 -2.03
N THR A 71 11.13 -7.18 -2.21
CA THR A 71 11.83 -8.08 -3.12
C THR A 71 12.88 -8.92 -2.40
N PRO A 72 13.19 -10.13 -2.90
CA PRO A 72 14.21 -10.97 -2.28
C PRO A 72 15.61 -10.45 -2.64
N ARG A 73 16.55 -10.55 -1.70
CA ARG A 73 17.99 -10.49 -1.94
C ARG A 73 18.65 -11.83 -1.66
N SER A 74 19.78 -12.06 -2.30
CA SER A 74 20.67 -13.21 -2.09
C SER A 74 21.66 -13.02 -0.94
N ASP A 75 21.90 -11.79 -0.48
CA ASP A 75 22.74 -11.52 0.69
C ASP A 75 21.91 -11.57 1.99
N ARG A 76 22.58 -11.47 3.14
CA ARG A 76 21.94 -11.49 4.47
C ARG A 76 21.59 -10.09 4.98
N GLN A 77 21.56 -9.08 4.11
CA GLN A 77 21.31 -7.70 4.50
C GLN A 77 19.92 -7.24 4.07
N VAL A 78 19.29 -6.46 4.94
CA VAL A 78 18.08 -5.72 4.57
C VAL A 78 18.52 -4.33 4.14
N VAL A 79 18.07 -3.92 2.96
CA VAL A 79 18.29 -2.55 2.46
C VAL A 79 16.96 -2.02 2.01
N TYR A 80 16.71 -0.76 2.28
CA TYR A 80 15.51 -0.08 1.82
C TYR A 80 15.88 1.26 1.17
N GLN A 81 15.09 1.64 0.18
CA GLN A 81 15.10 2.95 -0.45
C GLN A 81 13.67 3.47 -0.46
N ALA A 82 13.49 4.74 -0.13
CA ALA A 82 12.19 5.38 -0.12
C ALA A 82 12.22 6.65 -0.96
N ASP A 83 11.33 6.74 -1.93
CA ASP A 83 11.05 7.99 -2.64
C ASP A 83 9.91 8.72 -1.94
N LEU A 84 10.18 9.96 -1.54
CA LEU A 84 9.31 10.76 -0.72
C LEU A 84 8.80 11.95 -1.51
N ARG A 85 7.51 12.26 -1.36
CA ARG A 85 6.91 13.50 -1.87
C ARG A 85 6.12 14.16 -0.77
N TRP A 86 6.24 15.48 -0.65
CA TRP A 86 5.48 16.27 0.32
C TRP A 86 5.31 17.71 -0.15
N SER A 87 4.33 18.42 0.42
CA SER A 87 4.12 19.84 0.12
C SER A 87 4.43 20.79 1.28
N LEU A 88 4.47 20.30 2.53
CA LEU A 88 4.64 21.15 3.72
C LEU A 88 5.73 20.65 4.67
N THR A 89 5.68 19.38 5.05
CA THR A 89 6.62 18.80 6.01
C THR A 89 7.10 17.46 5.50
N ALA A 90 8.41 17.28 5.49
CA ALA A 90 9.04 16.06 5.01
C ALA A 90 8.60 14.84 5.83
N PRO A 91 8.25 13.72 5.19
CA PRO A 91 7.98 12.48 5.87
C PRO A 91 9.27 11.90 6.43
N ARG A 92 9.14 11.09 7.49
CA ARG A 92 10.26 10.39 8.12
C ARG A 92 9.97 8.91 8.21
N ILE A 93 11.01 8.10 8.18
CA ILE A 93 10.92 6.65 8.40
C ILE A 93 11.44 6.39 9.80
N GLU A 94 10.56 5.96 10.69
CA GLU A 94 10.94 5.53 12.04
C GLU A 94 11.42 4.09 11.96
N GLU A 95 12.69 3.87 12.27
CA GLU A 95 13.29 2.55 12.43
C GLU A 95 13.24 2.15 13.91
N SER A 96 12.72 0.96 14.19
CA SER A 96 12.74 0.37 15.52
C SER A 96 13.23 -1.08 15.46
N TRP A 97 13.98 -1.49 16.48
CA TRP A 97 14.54 -2.83 16.57
C TRP A 97 13.95 -3.53 17.79
N LEU A 98 13.33 -4.69 17.57
CA LEU A 98 12.87 -5.57 18.64
C LEU A 98 13.69 -6.86 18.60
N GLY A 99 14.83 -6.86 19.30
CA GLY A 99 15.86 -7.89 19.13
C GLY A 99 16.44 -7.83 17.72
N ASP A 100 16.28 -8.92 16.96
CA ASP A 100 16.75 -9.06 15.58
C ASP A 100 15.66 -8.77 14.53
N THR A 101 14.50 -8.27 14.96
CA THR A 101 13.41 -7.86 14.08
C THR A 101 13.54 -6.37 13.74
N LEU A 102 13.67 -6.05 12.46
CA LEU A 102 13.65 -4.67 11.96
C LEU A 102 12.21 -4.24 11.70
N LYS A 103 11.76 -3.20 12.41
CA LYS A 103 10.47 -2.56 12.20
C LYS A 103 10.63 -1.23 11.48
N LEU A 104 9.96 -1.07 10.35
CA LEU A 104 9.94 0.16 9.55
C LEU A 104 8.54 0.78 9.60
N THR A 105 8.45 2.03 10.06
CA THR A 105 7.18 2.77 10.12
C THR A 105 7.33 4.13 9.44
N PRO A 106 6.91 4.27 8.16
CA PRO A 106 6.81 5.56 7.52
C PRO A 106 5.78 6.45 8.21
N ARG A 107 6.17 7.66 8.58
CA ARG A 107 5.31 8.67 9.20
C ARG A 107 5.18 9.88 8.27
N CYS A 108 3.96 10.12 7.83
CA CYS A 108 3.54 11.40 7.28
C CYS A 108 3.10 12.30 8.45
N PRO A 109 3.81 13.40 8.75
CA PRO A 109 3.35 14.36 9.74
C PRO A 109 2.06 15.05 9.29
N ALA A 110 1.14 15.28 10.23
CA ALA A 110 -0.10 16.00 9.97
C ALA A 110 0.17 17.44 9.54
N ALA A 111 -0.52 17.91 8.51
CA ALA A 111 -0.38 19.26 7.98
C ALA A 111 -1.34 20.24 8.69
N GLY A 112 -1.18 20.36 10.01
CA GLY A 112 -2.00 21.24 10.86
C GLY A 112 -3.27 20.60 11.43
N ALA A 113 -4.05 21.40 12.16
CA ALA A 113 -5.18 20.92 12.98
C ALA A 113 -6.41 20.43 12.19
N LEU A 114 -6.44 20.61 10.86
CA LEU A 114 -7.58 20.26 10.00
C LEU A 114 -7.30 19.07 9.06
N VAL A 115 -6.06 18.59 8.95
CA VAL A 115 -5.71 17.48 8.05
C VAL A 115 -4.80 16.48 8.77
N GLU A 116 -5.38 15.35 9.19
CA GLU A 116 -4.67 14.29 9.91
C GLU A 116 -3.60 13.59 9.05
N SER A 117 -3.73 13.65 7.73
CA SER A 117 -2.72 13.18 6.77
C SER A 117 -2.03 14.38 6.11
N GLY A 118 -0.69 14.37 6.07
CA GLY A 118 0.08 15.45 5.45
C GLY A 118 -0.39 15.75 4.02
N LEU A 119 -0.70 17.01 3.72
CA LEU A 119 -1.09 17.44 2.38
C LEU A 119 -0.01 17.06 1.36
N GLY A 120 -0.38 16.25 0.37
CA GLY A 120 0.53 15.79 -0.67
C GLY A 120 1.64 14.83 -0.20
N CYS A 121 1.49 14.20 0.97
CA CYS A 121 2.47 13.22 1.45
C CYS A 121 2.30 11.88 0.72
N SER A 122 3.31 11.45 -0.03
CA SER A 122 3.40 10.09 -0.57
C SER A 122 4.76 9.49 -0.25
N VAL A 123 4.78 8.21 0.08
CA VAL A 123 5.98 7.45 0.39
C VAL A 123 5.94 6.18 -0.43
N ASP A 124 6.94 6.01 -1.30
CA ASP A 124 7.16 4.81 -2.08
C ASP A 124 8.37 4.08 -1.48
N LEU A 125 8.14 2.98 -0.75
CA LEU A 125 9.16 2.25 -0.01
C LEU A 125 9.53 0.94 -0.72
N ASP A 126 10.72 0.89 -1.28
CA ASP A 126 11.35 -0.31 -1.82
C ASP A 126 12.21 -0.97 -0.75
N VAL A 127 11.83 -2.17 -0.28
CA VAL A 127 12.58 -2.95 0.69
C VAL A 127 13.07 -4.24 0.05
N THR A 128 14.35 -4.53 0.16
CA THR A 128 14.90 -5.81 -0.26
C THR A 128 15.38 -6.59 0.96
N VAL A 129 14.90 -7.82 1.09
CA VAL A 129 15.10 -8.66 2.28
C VAL A 129 15.68 -10.02 1.90
N PRO A 130 16.43 -10.70 2.78
CA PRO A 130 16.85 -12.07 2.55
C PRO A 130 15.64 -12.98 2.29
N ALA A 131 15.69 -13.81 1.25
CA ALA A 131 14.51 -14.56 0.82
C ALA A 131 13.91 -15.51 1.88
N GLY A 132 14.69 -15.97 2.86
CA GLY A 132 14.29 -16.99 3.83
C GLY A 132 13.72 -16.46 5.15
N ILE A 133 13.73 -15.15 5.40
CA ILE A 133 13.26 -14.59 6.67
C ILE A 133 11.75 -14.30 6.65
N PRO A 134 11.06 -14.35 7.81
CA PRO A 134 9.69 -13.89 7.93
C PRO A 134 9.55 -12.40 7.63
N VAL A 135 8.51 -12.06 6.86
CA VAL A 135 8.15 -10.69 6.51
C VAL A 135 6.70 -10.44 6.88
N LYS A 136 6.46 -9.37 7.64
CA LYS A 136 5.14 -8.87 7.97
C LYS A 136 4.95 -7.48 7.37
N VAL A 137 3.85 -7.25 6.65
CA VAL A 137 3.51 -5.94 6.09
C VAL A 137 2.06 -5.60 6.40
N THR A 138 1.83 -4.43 6.98
CA THR A 138 0.49 -3.91 7.25
C THR A 138 0.35 -2.54 6.60
N ALA A 139 -0.68 -2.38 5.76
CA ALA A 139 -1.02 -1.11 5.12
C ALA A 139 -2.52 -0.79 5.28
N GLY A 140 -2.82 0.50 5.36
CA GLY A 140 -4.18 1.03 5.35
C GLY A 140 -4.71 1.17 3.94
N SER A 141 -4.17 2.10 3.15
CA SER A 141 -4.72 2.47 1.83
C SER A 141 -3.74 2.37 0.66
N GLY A 142 -2.44 2.17 0.94
CA GLY A 142 -1.42 2.07 -0.10
C GLY A 142 -1.39 0.73 -0.82
N THR A 143 -0.50 0.62 -1.80
CA THR A 143 -0.25 -0.60 -2.56
C THR A 143 0.93 -1.37 -1.97
N VAL A 144 0.70 -2.62 -1.57
CA VAL A 144 1.74 -3.52 -1.09
C VAL A 144 2.02 -4.57 -2.17
N SER A 145 3.28 -4.69 -2.59
CA SER A 145 3.73 -5.69 -3.55
C SER A 145 4.84 -6.55 -2.92
N VAL A 146 4.62 -7.86 -2.76
CA VAL A 146 5.63 -8.80 -2.23
C VAL A 146 5.90 -9.88 -3.27
N SER A 147 7.17 -10.14 -3.56
CA SER A 147 7.54 -11.14 -4.56
C SER A 147 8.68 -12.06 -4.13
N GLY A 148 8.68 -13.29 -4.63
CA GLY A 148 9.85 -14.18 -4.65
C GLY A 148 10.41 -14.63 -3.30
N LEU A 149 9.69 -14.44 -2.18
CA LEU A 149 10.15 -14.84 -0.85
C LEU A 149 9.89 -16.34 -0.59
N ALA A 150 10.82 -16.96 0.12
CA ALA A 150 10.76 -18.35 0.57
C ALA A 150 10.45 -18.49 2.07
N GLY A 151 10.64 -17.43 2.86
CA GLY A 151 10.22 -17.35 4.26
C GLY A 151 8.72 -17.11 4.42
N PRO A 152 8.19 -17.18 5.66
CA PRO A 152 6.79 -16.85 5.95
C PRO A 152 6.45 -15.40 5.59
N VAL A 153 5.29 -15.19 4.97
CA VAL A 153 4.80 -13.84 4.63
C VAL A 153 3.45 -13.63 5.30
N ASP A 154 3.32 -12.54 6.05
CA ASP A 154 2.05 -12.06 6.62
C ASP A 154 1.76 -10.65 6.07
N ALA A 155 0.76 -10.52 5.20
CA ALA A 155 0.45 -9.26 4.53
C ALA A 155 -1.03 -8.87 4.74
N GLU A 156 -1.25 -7.70 5.30
CA GLU A 156 -2.58 -7.17 5.59
C GLU A 156 -2.76 -5.78 4.99
N VAL A 157 -3.84 -5.60 4.21
CA VAL A 157 -4.19 -4.33 3.60
C VAL A 157 -5.64 -3.98 3.89
N GLY A 158 -5.91 -2.78 4.41
CA GLY A 158 -7.26 -2.31 4.69
C GLY A 158 -8.08 -2.07 3.40
N GLY A 159 -7.86 -0.93 2.76
CA GLY A 159 -8.57 -0.46 1.57
C GLY A 159 -7.72 -0.30 0.30
N GLY A 160 -6.42 -0.62 0.38
CA GLY A 160 -5.48 -0.53 -0.75
C GLY A 160 -5.42 -1.77 -1.64
N GLN A 161 -4.29 -1.96 -2.33
CA GLN A 161 -4.04 -3.13 -3.18
C GLN A 161 -2.93 -4.00 -2.59
N LEU A 162 -3.15 -5.31 -2.52
CA LEU A 162 -2.15 -6.29 -2.11
C LEU A 162 -1.79 -7.19 -3.31
N ARG A 163 -0.56 -7.10 -3.80
CA ARG A 163 -0.03 -7.92 -4.89
C ARG A 163 1.02 -8.88 -4.36
N LEU A 164 0.80 -10.17 -4.52
CA LEU A 164 1.69 -11.23 -4.08
C LEU A 164 2.11 -12.07 -5.29
N SER A 165 3.40 -12.36 -5.43
CA SER A 165 3.87 -13.13 -6.59
C SER A 165 5.00 -14.09 -6.26
N ALA A 166 4.95 -15.29 -6.83
CA ALA A 166 6.03 -16.28 -6.75
C ALA A 166 6.50 -16.60 -5.32
N LEU A 167 5.59 -16.55 -4.34
CA LEU A 167 5.90 -16.87 -2.94
C LEU A 167 5.98 -18.39 -2.75
N ARG A 168 6.95 -18.82 -1.95
CA ARG A 168 7.26 -20.24 -1.71
C ARG A 168 7.10 -20.67 -0.26
N GLY A 169 7.15 -19.71 0.67
CA GLY A 169 6.94 -19.97 2.10
C GLY A 169 5.47 -19.95 2.51
N PRO A 170 5.16 -20.22 3.80
CA PRO A 170 3.81 -20.07 4.34
C PRO A 170 3.27 -18.65 4.12
N LEU A 171 2.02 -18.54 3.69
CA LEU A 171 1.38 -17.27 3.37
C LEU A 171 0.18 -17.01 4.27
N ARG A 172 0.12 -15.83 4.88
CA ARG A 172 -1.10 -15.22 5.40
C ARG A 172 -1.32 -13.91 4.65
N ALA A 173 -2.49 -13.76 4.05
CA ALA A 173 -2.85 -12.58 3.28
C ALA A 173 -4.27 -12.15 3.62
N SER A 174 -4.47 -10.89 3.95
CA SER A 174 -5.77 -10.35 4.34
C SER A 174 -6.02 -9.03 3.63
N VAL A 175 -7.22 -8.86 3.10
CA VAL A 175 -7.70 -7.58 2.57
C VAL A 175 -9.05 -7.20 3.15
N GLY A 176 -9.20 -5.95 3.59
CA GLY A 176 -10.44 -5.40 4.13
C GLY A 176 -11.46 -5.09 3.03
N SER A 177 -11.44 -3.86 2.53
CA SER A 177 -12.28 -3.36 1.42
C SER A 177 -11.52 -3.23 0.08
N GLY A 178 -10.21 -3.47 0.09
CA GLY A 178 -9.33 -3.37 -1.08
C GLY A 178 -9.37 -4.57 -2.03
N SER A 179 -8.29 -4.73 -2.81
CA SER A 179 -8.08 -5.92 -3.66
C SER A 179 -6.80 -6.67 -3.30
N LEU A 180 -6.86 -8.00 -3.39
CA LEU A 180 -5.73 -8.90 -3.22
C LEU A 180 -5.58 -9.72 -4.50
N GLU A 181 -4.41 -9.64 -5.12
CA GLU A 181 -4.01 -10.48 -6.25
C GLU A 181 -2.75 -11.26 -5.90
N ALA A 182 -2.88 -12.57 -5.79
CA ALA A 182 -1.77 -13.48 -5.55
C ALA A 182 -1.59 -14.42 -6.75
N SER A 183 -0.38 -14.53 -7.28
CA SER A 183 -0.11 -15.32 -8.48
C SER A 183 1.20 -16.09 -8.40
N GLY A 184 1.25 -17.24 -9.10
CA GLY A 184 2.45 -18.08 -9.13
C GLY A 184 2.80 -18.66 -7.76
N LEU A 185 1.83 -18.84 -6.87
CA LEU A 185 2.10 -19.30 -5.50
C LEU A 185 2.56 -20.76 -5.50
N THR A 186 3.61 -21.03 -4.74
CA THR A 186 4.10 -22.38 -4.44
C THR A 186 4.16 -22.64 -2.94
N SER A 187 3.49 -21.77 -2.18
CA SER A 187 3.34 -21.85 -0.73
C SER A 187 2.68 -23.16 -0.31
N PRO A 188 3.28 -23.96 0.58
CA PRO A 188 2.67 -25.21 1.08
C PRO A 188 1.45 -24.92 1.97
N GLN A 189 1.42 -23.75 2.61
CA GLN A 189 0.33 -23.30 3.45
C GLN A 189 -0.09 -21.88 3.06
N ALA A 190 -1.39 -21.65 2.90
CA ALA A 190 -1.94 -20.33 2.60
C ALA A 190 -3.22 -20.06 3.39
N ASP A 191 -3.30 -18.88 4.00
CA ASP A 191 -4.46 -18.37 4.72
C ASP A 191 -4.86 -17.02 4.12
N ILE A 192 -5.90 -17.03 3.27
CA ILE A 192 -6.33 -15.89 2.46
C ILE A 192 -7.69 -15.42 2.96
N ARG A 193 -7.79 -14.14 3.31
CA ARG A 193 -9.02 -13.52 3.80
C ARG A 193 -9.39 -12.29 2.96
N ALA A 194 -10.66 -12.20 2.60
CA ALA A 194 -11.27 -11.01 2.00
C ALA A 194 -12.45 -10.57 2.87
N GLY A 195 -12.44 -9.32 3.34
CA GLY A 195 -13.53 -8.72 4.12
C GLY A 195 -14.71 -8.36 3.22
N ALA A 196 -14.76 -7.10 2.79
CA ALA A 196 -15.70 -6.57 1.79
C ALA A 196 -15.07 -6.44 0.39
N GLY A 197 -13.75 -6.60 0.29
CA GLY A 197 -12.98 -6.48 -0.94
C GLY A 197 -13.01 -7.71 -1.85
N SER A 198 -12.03 -7.81 -2.75
CA SER A 198 -11.86 -8.98 -3.62
C SER A 198 -10.49 -9.62 -3.44
N ALA A 199 -10.44 -10.95 -3.41
CA ALA A 199 -9.20 -11.72 -3.37
C ALA A 199 -9.16 -12.73 -4.51
N VAL A 200 -8.09 -12.70 -5.30
CA VAL A 200 -7.80 -13.70 -6.33
C VAL A 200 -6.45 -14.31 -6.02
N ALA A 201 -6.41 -15.63 -5.85
CA ALA A 201 -5.18 -16.35 -5.58
C ALA A 201 -4.99 -17.51 -6.55
N ARG A 202 -3.86 -17.51 -7.26
CA ARG A 202 -3.49 -18.53 -8.26
C ARG A 202 -2.22 -19.26 -7.83
N PHE A 203 -2.35 -20.56 -7.64
CA PHE A 203 -1.26 -21.46 -7.28
C PHE A 203 -0.62 -22.07 -8.52
N ALA A 204 0.71 -22.04 -8.58
CA ALA A 204 1.50 -22.71 -9.60
C ALA A 204 1.87 -24.15 -9.21
N ALA A 205 1.90 -24.46 -7.91
CA ALA A 205 2.12 -25.80 -7.39
C ALA A 205 1.02 -26.17 -6.39
N PRO A 206 0.69 -27.47 -6.24
CA PRO A 206 -0.28 -27.93 -5.25
C PRO A 206 0.13 -27.54 -3.82
N PRO A 207 -0.67 -26.75 -3.08
CA PRO A 207 -0.43 -26.51 -1.65
C PRO A 207 -0.86 -27.71 -0.80
N ASP A 208 -0.35 -27.84 0.42
CA ASP A 208 -0.76 -28.87 1.39
C ASP A 208 -2.00 -28.43 2.18
N ARG A 209 -2.06 -27.14 2.53
CA ARG A 209 -3.17 -26.57 3.31
C ARG A 209 -3.55 -25.19 2.80
N VAL A 210 -4.80 -25.03 2.45
CA VAL A 210 -5.36 -23.72 2.10
C VAL A 210 -6.56 -23.43 2.99
N THR A 211 -6.60 -22.21 3.49
CA THR A 211 -7.75 -21.65 4.18
C THR A 211 -8.15 -20.37 3.48
N ALA A 212 -9.39 -20.28 3.02
CA ALA A 212 -9.89 -19.20 2.20
C ALA A 212 -11.21 -18.69 2.79
N ARG A 213 -11.25 -17.43 3.21
CA ARG A 213 -12.46 -16.85 3.82
C ARG A 213 -12.89 -15.57 3.11
N ALA A 214 -14.14 -15.52 2.69
CA ALA A 214 -14.81 -14.32 2.22
C ALA A 214 -15.85 -13.86 3.25
N GLY A 215 -15.81 -12.59 3.65
CA GLY A 215 -16.84 -11.94 4.46
C GLY A 215 -18.03 -11.58 3.58
N ALA A 216 -18.15 -10.30 3.24
CA ALA A 216 -19.12 -9.75 2.28
C ALA A 216 -18.56 -9.64 0.85
N GLY A 217 -17.24 -9.79 0.69
CA GLY A 217 -16.52 -9.65 -0.56
C GLY A 217 -16.51 -10.91 -1.44
N SER A 218 -15.58 -10.95 -2.39
CA SER A 218 -15.36 -12.10 -3.27
C SER A 218 -13.98 -12.72 -3.07
N LEU A 219 -13.91 -14.05 -3.12
CA LEU A 219 -12.66 -14.79 -3.09
C LEU A 219 -12.67 -15.82 -4.22
N ARG A 220 -11.65 -15.81 -5.07
CA ARG A 220 -11.42 -16.81 -6.12
C ARG A 220 -10.07 -17.48 -5.90
N LEU A 221 -10.11 -18.80 -5.73
CA LEU A 221 -8.94 -19.64 -5.57
C LEU A 221 -8.78 -20.52 -6.82
N THR A 222 -7.61 -20.47 -7.44
CA THR A 222 -7.24 -21.27 -8.61
C THR A 222 -6.04 -22.14 -8.25
N VAL A 223 -6.16 -23.46 -8.41
CA VAL A 223 -5.10 -24.43 -8.17
C VAL A 223 -4.79 -25.23 -9.45
N PRO A 224 -3.63 -25.89 -9.57
CA PRO A 224 -3.34 -26.70 -10.75
C PRO A 224 -4.33 -27.87 -10.93
N THR A 225 -4.71 -28.19 -12.17
CA THR A 225 -5.72 -29.23 -12.56
C THR A 225 -5.51 -30.62 -11.97
N ALA A 226 -4.28 -31.00 -11.65
CA ALA A 226 -3.94 -32.29 -11.05
C ALA A 226 -4.14 -32.34 -9.52
N THR A 227 -4.52 -31.23 -8.90
CA THR A 227 -4.59 -31.11 -7.44
C THR A 227 -5.91 -31.65 -6.90
N ARG A 228 -5.86 -32.35 -5.77
CA ARG A 228 -7.03 -32.85 -5.03
C ARG A 228 -6.89 -32.51 -3.55
N PHE A 229 -8.02 -32.20 -2.91
CA PHE A 229 -8.10 -31.80 -1.51
C PHE A 229 -9.23 -32.50 -0.77
N ARG A 230 -9.02 -32.70 0.52
CA ARG A 230 -10.14 -32.81 1.45
C ARG A 230 -10.74 -31.42 1.64
N VAL A 231 -11.84 -31.16 0.94
CA VAL A 231 -12.54 -29.88 1.00
C VAL A 231 -13.51 -29.85 2.17
N THR A 232 -13.45 -28.78 2.95
CA THR A 232 -14.50 -28.35 3.87
C THR A 232 -15.01 -27.01 3.35
N ALA A 233 -16.26 -26.98 2.90
CA ALA A 233 -16.90 -25.78 2.36
C ALA A 233 -18.03 -25.35 3.29
N GLY A 234 -18.10 -24.05 3.59
CA GLY A 234 -19.16 -23.48 4.43
C GLY A 234 -19.69 -22.17 3.85
N ALA A 235 -21.01 -22.04 3.72
CA ALA A 235 -21.64 -20.78 3.37
C ALA A 235 -22.62 -20.38 4.48
N GLY A 236 -22.57 -19.11 4.91
CA GLY A 236 -23.57 -18.50 5.77
C GLY A 236 -24.81 -18.15 4.96
N THR A 237 -24.99 -16.86 4.69
CA THR A 237 -26.00 -16.33 3.75
C THR A 237 -25.45 -16.13 2.34
N GLY A 238 -24.13 -16.24 2.17
CA GLY A 238 -23.43 -16.10 0.89
C GLY A 238 -23.42 -17.38 0.04
N ARG A 239 -22.50 -17.43 -0.94
CA ARG A 239 -22.32 -18.59 -1.84
C ARG A 239 -20.90 -19.12 -1.81
N CYS A 240 -20.76 -20.42 -1.58
CA CYS A 240 -19.50 -21.13 -1.71
C CYS A 240 -19.58 -22.16 -2.83
N ASP A 241 -18.83 -21.95 -3.90
CA ASP A 241 -18.78 -22.83 -5.06
C ASP A 241 -17.40 -23.52 -5.11
N VAL A 242 -17.38 -24.85 -5.11
CA VAL A 242 -16.15 -25.62 -5.25
C VAL A 242 -16.31 -26.58 -6.41
N GLU A 243 -15.36 -26.57 -7.32
CA GLU A 243 -15.41 -27.45 -8.48
C GLU A 243 -15.37 -28.93 -8.02
N PRO A 244 -16.28 -29.80 -8.50
CA PRO A 244 -16.41 -31.18 -8.00
C PRO A 244 -15.12 -31.99 -8.12
N GLY A 245 -14.30 -31.68 -9.13
CA GLY A 245 -13.02 -32.35 -9.35
C GLY A 245 -11.99 -32.08 -8.26
N LEU A 246 -12.11 -31.03 -7.43
CA LEU A 246 -11.15 -30.74 -6.36
C LEU A 246 -11.36 -31.63 -5.13
N HIS A 247 -12.56 -32.16 -4.90
CA HIS A 247 -12.89 -32.87 -3.67
C HIS A 247 -12.50 -34.36 -3.75
N ASP A 248 -11.58 -34.77 -2.88
CA ASP A 248 -11.24 -36.18 -2.63
C ASP A 248 -11.00 -36.39 -1.12
N PRO A 249 -11.82 -37.20 -0.44
CA PRO A 249 -11.67 -37.45 1.00
C PRO A 249 -10.36 -38.19 1.36
N ALA A 250 -9.77 -38.93 0.41
CA ALA A 250 -8.51 -39.64 0.57
C ALA A 250 -7.28 -38.75 0.29
N ALA A 251 -7.47 -37.54 -0.26
CA ALA A 251 -6.36 -36.64 -0.53
C ALA A 251 -5.66 -36.19 0.77
N PRO A 252 -4.32 -36.08 0.77
CA PRO A 252 -3.55 -35.64 1.94
C PRO A 252 -3.71 -34.14 2.21
N GLY A 253 -3.94 -33.33 1.18
CA GLY A 253 -4.11 -31.89 1.31
C GLY A 253 -5.47 -31.50 1.88
N ARG A 254 -5.54 -30.35 2.57
CA ARG A 254 -6.80 -29.79 3.10
C ARG A 254 -7.11 -28.42 2.50
N LEU A 255 -8.35 -28.25 2.04
CA LEU A 255 -8.91 -26.95 1.65
C LEU A 255 -10.09 -26.62 2.56
N ASP A 256 -9.98 -25.55 3.34
CA ASP A 256 -11.08 -24.97 4.13
C ASP A 256 -11.51 -23.67 3.46
N ILE A 257 -12.70 -23.64 2.88
CA ILE A 257 -13.22 -22.48 2.16
C ILE A 257 -14.57 -22.07 2.75
N SER A 258 -14.72 -20.79 3.06
CA SER A 258 -15.98 -20.28 3.61
C SER A 258 -16.38 -18.91 3.08
N ALA A 259 -17.67 -18.70 2.88
CA ALA A 259 -18.26 -17.41 2.57
C ALA A 259 -19.32 -17.05 3.61
N GLU A 260 -19.24 -15.88 4.24
CA GLU A 260 -20.25 -15.45 5.20
C GLU A 260 -21.50 -14.94 4.48
N SER A 261 -21.41 -13.78 3.84
CA SER A 261 -22.49 -13.17 3.03
C SER A 261 -22.07 -12.92 1.58
N GLY A 262 -20.77 -12.99 1.30
CA GLY A 262 -20.17 -12.80 -0.02
C GLY A 262 -20.08 -14.10 -0.82
N HIS A 263 -19.07 -14.16 -1.69
CA HIS A 263 -18.86 -15.29 -2.59
C HIS A 263 -17.44 -15.85 -2.48
N ALA A 264 -17.31 -17.16 -2.30
CA ALA A 264 -16.03 -17.85 -2.35
C ALA A 264 -16.09 -18.97 -3.40
N GLU A 265 -15.11 -18.98 -4.30
CA GLU A 265 -15.00 -19.96 -5.38
C GLU A 265 -13.62 -20.63 -5.35
N ALA A 266 -13.58 -21.95 -5.52
CA ALA A 266 -12.35 -22.71 -5.71
C ALA A 266 -12.43 -23.63 -6.93
N GLY A 267 -11.45 -23.52 -7.83
CA GLY A 267 -11.40 -24.27 -9.10
C GLY A 267 -9.99 -24.35 -9.69
N TYR A 268 -9.92 -24.69 -10.97
CA TYR A 268 -8.67 -24.83 -11.72
C TYR A 268 -8.30 -23.65 -12.63
#